data_AF-M5FGN9-F1
#
_entry.id   AF-M5FGN9-F1
#
_cell.length_a   1.000
_cell.length_b   1.000
_cell.length_c   1.000
_cell.angle_alpha   90.00
_cell.angle_beta   90.00
_cell.angle_gamma   90.00
#
_symmetry.space_group_name_H-M   'P 1'
#
loop_
_entity.id
_entity.type
_entity.pdbx_description
1 polymer ?
#
loop_
_entity_poly.entity_id
_entity_poly.type
_entity_poly.pdbx_seq_one_letter_code
_entity_poly.pdbx_strand_id
1 'polypeptide(L)' 'MCNHVGCGERTYATPRQLCDLIGGPQGLVWLEHAGEMDWCLCAIDLPKTLERAGLRWMQARGTKILIVER' A
#
# COMPACT_ATOMS: atom_id res chain seq x y z
N MET A 1 -0.54 -12.80 -8.50
CA MET A 1 -0.55 -11.32 -8.65
C MET A 1 -0.55 -10.67 -7.28
N CYS A 2 0.42 -9.79 -7.04
CA CYS A 2 0.61 -9.01 -5.79
C CYS A 2 -0.40 -7.84 -5.71
N ASN A 3 -0.58 -7.27 -4.51
CA ASN A 3 -1.37 -6.05 -4.32
C ASN A 3 -0.64 -4.83 -4.91
N HIS A 4 -1.40 -3.81 -5.32
CA HIS A 4 -0.87 -2.53 -5.80
C HIS A 4 -1.66 -1.36 -5.23
N VAL A 5 -1.01 -0.20 -5.07
CA VAL A 5 -1.67 1.06 -4.73
C VAL A 5 -1.51 2.04 -5.89
N GLY A 6 -2.61 2.58 -6.42
CA GLY A 6 -2.60 3.66 -7.40
C GLY A 6 -2.85 5.02 -6.75
N CYS A 7 -2.18 6.07 -7.23
CA CYS A 7 -2.44 7.46 -6.84
C CYS A 7 -2.19 8.37 -8.06
N GLY A 8 -3.27 8.85 -8.69
CA GLY A 8 -3.18 9.54 -9.99
C GLY A 8 -2.53 8.65 -11.05
N GLU A 9 -1.47 9.14 -11.71
CA GLU A 9 -0.72 8.40 -12.72
C GLU A 9 0.37 7.46 -12.14
N ARG A 10 0.54 7.44 -10.81
CA ARG A 10 1.57 6.62 -10.15
C ARG A 10 0.99 5.35 -9.59
N THR A 11 1.76 4.27 -9.71
CA THR A 11 1.46 2.97 -9.09
C THR A 11 2.61 2.56 -8.18
N TYR A 12 2.28 2.20 -6.94
CA TYR A 12 3.20 1.68 -5.93
C TYR A 12 2.99 0.17 -5.82
N ALA A 13 4.05 -0.60 -6.06
CA ALA A 13 4.01 -2.06 -6.11
C ALA A 13 4.82 -2.72 -4.99
N THR A 14 5.62 -1.95 -4.25
CA THR A 14 6.47 -2.44 -3.15
C THR A 14 6.31 -1.58 -1.90
N PRO A 15 6.60 -2.12 -0.69
CA PRO A 15 6.54 -1.34 0.54
C PRO A 15 7.44 -0.09 0.49
N ARG A 16 8.64 -0.20 -0.11
CA ARG A 16 9.55 0.94 -0.27
C ARG A 16 8.92 2.06 -1.11
N GLN A 17 8.30 1.72 -2.23
CA GLN A 17 7.60 2.73 -3.05
C GLN A 17 6.43 3.32 -2.27
N LEU A 18 5.68 2.50 -1.52
CA LEU A 18 4.57 2.99 -0.71
C LEU A 18 5.02 3.97 0.39
N CYS A 19 6.23 3.83 0.93
CA CYS A 19 6.83 4.80 1.86
C CYS A 19 6.88 6.21 1.27
N ASP A 20 7.15 6.35 -0.03
CA ASP A 20 7.19 7.66 -0.71
C ASP A 20 5.81 8.33 -0.71
N LEU A 21 4.73 7.54 -0.71
CA LEU A 21 3.36 8.04 -0.64
C LEU A 21 2.95 8.43 0.78
N ILE A 22 3.31 7.61 1.78
CA ILE A 22 2.85 7.77 3.17
C ILE A 22 3.82 8.57 4.07
N GLY A 23 4.94 9.04 3.51
CA GLY A 23 5.91 9.87 4.23
C GLY A 23 6.95 9.10 5.07
N GLY A 24 7.13 7.81 4.82
CA GLY A 24 8.19 6.99 5.43
C GLY A 24 7.74 5.62 5.94
N PRO A 25 8.71 4.77 6.35
CA PRO A 25 8.46 3.39 6.75
C PRO A 25 7.64 3.26 8.05
N GLN A 26 7.67 4.26 8.93
CA GLN A 26 6.90 4.27 10.18
C GLN A 26 5.37 4.25 9.98
N GLY A 27 4.90 4.58 8.77
CA GLY A 27 3.49 4.52 8.40
C GLY A 27 3.02 3.12 7.99
N LEU A 28 3.95 2.21 7.63
CA LEU A 28 3.60 0.87 7.17
C LEU A 28 3.04 0.03 8.32
N VAL A 29 1.89 -0.61 8.07
CA VAL A 29 1.31 -1.60 8.96
C VAL A 29 1.46 -2.96 8.31
N TRP A 30 2.22 -3.85 8.95
CA TRP A 30 2.52 -5.18 8.42
C TRP A 30 1.48 -6.20 8.89
N LEU A 31 1.00 -7.05 7.99
CA LEU A 31 0.14 -8.20 8.33
C LEU A 31 0.99 -9.33 8.92
N GLU A 32 2.07 -9.66 8.23
CA GLU A 32 3.02 -10.70 8.63
C GLU A 32 4.41 -10.30 8.10
N HIS A 33 5.41 -10.31 8.99
CA HIS A 33 6.79 -10.00 8.63
C HIS A 33 7.55 -11.29 8.36
N ALA A 34 7.95 -11.51 7.12
CA ALA A 34 8.61 -12.72 6.69
C ALA A 34 9.64 -12.42 5.61
N GLY A 35 10.66 -11.61 5.93
CA GLY A 35 11.93 -11.44 5.20
C GLY A 35 11.82 -11.27 3.67
N GLU A 36 11.69 -12.37 2.93
CA GLU A 36 11.49 -12.36 1.47
C GLU A 36 10.16 -11.72 1.05
N MET A 37 9.10 -11.83 1.85
CA MET A 37 7.80 -11.21 1.59
C MET A 37 7.80 -9.69 1.81
N ASP A 38 8.87 -9.14 2.40
CA ASP A 38 8.97 -7.69 2.69
C ASP A 38 9.10 -6.80 1.44
N TRP A 39 9.08 -7.43 0.26
CA TRP A 39 9.20 -6.77 -1.04
C TRP A 39 7.86 -6.57 -1.73
N CYS A 40 6.81 -7.29 -1.32
CA CYS A 40 5.48 -7.21 -1.93
C CYS A 40 4.45 -6.63 -0.95
N LEU A 41 3.51 -5.84 -1.48
CA LEU A 41 2.42 -5.25 -0.70
C LEU A 41 1.40 -6.28 -0.16
N CYS A 42 1.58 -7.58 -0.43
CA CYS A 42 0.79 -8.63 0.20
C CYS A 42 1.10 -8.78 1.70
N ALA A 43 2.31 -8.41 2.13
CA ALA A 43 2.70 -8.41 3.55
C ALA A 43 2.23 -7.16 4.31
N ILE A 44 1.65 -6.17 3.60
CA ILE A 44 1.21 -4.90 4.17
C ILE A 44 -0.32 -4.90 4.31
N ASP A 45 -0.79 -4.48 5.48
CA ASP A 45 -2.19 -4.13 5.72
C ASP A 45 -2.43 -2.77 5.05
N LEU A 46 -2.68 -2.79 3.75
CA LEU A 46 -2.87 -1.58 2.94
C LEU A 46 -4.01 -0.69 3.45
N PRO A 47 -5.20 -1.23 3.81
CA PRO A 47 -6.26 -0.43 4.41
C PRO A 47 -5.80 0.35 5.65
N LYS A 48 -5.21 -0.31 6.64
CA LYS A 48 -4.72 0.38 7.86
C LYS A 48 -3.57 1.32 7.59
N THR A 49 -2.66 0.96 6.68
CA THR A 49 -1.53 1.81 6.29
C THR A 49 -2.03 3.12 5.69
N LEU A 50 -2.99 3.06 4.77
CA LEU A 50 -3.56 4.25 4.13
C LEU A 50 -4.41 5.07 5.11
N GLU A 51 -5.19 4.42 5.98
CA GLU A 51 -5.95 5.09 7.05
C GLU A 51 -5.03 5.83 8.02
N ARG A 52 -3.94 5.18 8.46
CA ARG A 52 -2.94 5.80 9.35
C ARG A 52 -2.23 6.99 8.69
N ALA A 53 -2.05 6.94 7.38
CA ALA A 53 -1.52 8.05 6.59
C ALA A 53 -2.56 9.17 6.35
N GLY A 54 -3.81 9.01 6.81
CA GLY A 54 -4.89 9.97 6.59
C GLY A 54 -5.36 10.06 5.13
N LEU A 55 -5.09 9.03 4.33
CA LEU A 55 -5.42 9.00 2.91
C LEU A 55 -6.81 8.41 2.69
N ARG A 56 -7.61 9.07 1.85
CA ARG A 56 -8.85 8.49 1.32
C ARG A 56 -8.52 7.53 0.20
N TRP A 57 -9.19 6.39 0.16
CA TRP A 57 -8.93 5.37 -0.84
C TRP A 57 -10.18 4.54 -1.12
N MET A 58 -10.17 3.90 -2.29
CA MET A 58 -11.19 2.96 -2.72
C MET A 58 -10.52 1.72 -3.32
N GLN A 59 -11.11 0.55 -3.10
CA GLN A 59 -10.65 -0.66 -3.79
C GLN A 59 -11.33 -0.76 -5.17
N ALA A 60 -10.53 -0.89 -6.23
CA ALA A 60 -11.06 -1.13 -7.56
C ALA A 60 -11.75 -2.51 -7.59
N ARG A 61 -13.05 -2.53 -7.89
CA ARG A 61 -13.91 -3.72 -7.78
C ARG A 61 -13.30 -4.95 -8.47
N GLY A 62 -13.23 -6.05 -7.74
CA GLY A 62 -12.73 -7.33 -8.26
C GLY A 62 -11.22 -7.38 -8.49
N THR A 63 -10.46 -6.38 -8.04
CA THR A 63 -9.00 -6.32 -8.21
C THR A 63 -8.27 -6.21 -6.85
N LYS A 64 -6.97 -6.47 -6.89
CA LYS A 64 -6.04 -6.25 -5.76
C LYS A 64 -5.43 -4.84 -5.77
N ILE A 65 -6.11 -3.89 -6.39
CA ILE A 65 -5.65 -2.51 -6.55
C ILE A 65 -6.45 -1.59 -5.63
N LEU A 66 -5.76 -0.86 -4.76
CA LEU A 66 -6.33 0.23 -3.98
C LEU A 66 -5.98 1.55 -4.66
N ILE A 67 -6.95 2.43 -4.85
CA ILE A 67 -6.79 3.73 -5.49
C ILE A 67 -6.93 4.79 -4.42
N VAL A 68 -5.89 5.59 -4.21
CA VAL A 68 -5.88 6.73 -3.30
C VAL A 68 -6.47 7.95 -4.01
N GLU A 69 -7.48 8.55 -3.39
CA GLU A 69 -8.11 9.80 -3.82
C GLU A 69 -7.31 10.96 -3.24
N ARG A 70 -6.99 11.96 -4.07
CA ARG A 70 -6.37 13.22 -3.65
C ARG A 70 -7.41 14.33 -3.59
#